data_AF-A0A3N5TWM6-F1
#
_entry.id   AF-A0A3N5TWM6-F1
#
_cell.length_a   1.000
_cell.length_b   1.000
_cell.length_c   1.000
_cell.angle_alpha   90.00
_cell.angle_beta   90.00
_cell.angle_gamma   90.00
#
_symmetry.space_group_name_H-M   'P 1'
#
loop_
_entity.id
_entity.type
_entity.pdbx_description
1 polymer ?
#
loop_
_entity_poly.entity_id
_entity_poly.type
_entity_poly.pdbx_seq_one_letter_code
_entity_poly.pdbx_strand_id
1 'polypeptide(L)' 'EAIPEKDVKLIFVNGQQAALDTVLHNGDQVGLAPAVGGM' A
#
# COMPACT_ATOMS: atom_id res chain seq x y z
N GLU A 1 -15.09 2.08 4.70
CA GLU A 1 -14.42 1.05 5.53
C GLU A 1 -12.91 1.28 5.44
N ALA A 2 -12.20 1.31 6.55
CA ALA A 2 -10.73 1.45 6.56
C ALA A 2 -10.09 0.07 6.72
N ILE A 3 -9.02 -0.22 5.97
CA ILE A 3 -8.30 -1.50 6.06
C ILE A 3 -7.37 -1.43 7.28
N PRO A 4 -7.41 -2.40 8.22
CA PRO A 4 -6.46 -2.45 9.32
C PRO A 4 -5.02 -2.59 8.81
N GLU A 5 -4.09 -1.86 9.41
CA GLU A 5 -2.67 -1.83 8.99
C GLU A 5 -2.03 -3.21 8.86
N LYS A 6 -2.32 -4.11 9.81
CA LYS A 6 -1.87 -5.51 9.82
C LYS A 6 -2.31 -6.34 8.60
N ASP A 7 -3.37 -5.90 7.90
CA ASP A 7 -3.97 -6.61 6.78
C ASP A 7 -3.49 -6.05 5.43
N VAL A 8 -2.84 -4.87 5.43
CA VAL A 8 -2.14 -4.30 4.28
C VAL A 8 -0.75 -4.91 4.21
N LYS A 9 -0.52 -5.83 3.28
CA LYS A 9 0.78 -6.48 3.12
C LYS A 9 1.56 -6.00 1.90
N LEU A 10 0.92 -5.29 0.98
CA LEU A 10 1.54 -4.76 -0.22
C LEU A 10 1.19 -3.28 -0.37
N ILE A 11 2.23 -2.46 -0.45
CA ILE A 11 2.14 -1.01 -0.62
C ILE A 11 2.93 -0.65 -1.88
N PHE A 12 2.32 0.16 -2.73
CA PHE A 12 2.95 0.68 -3.94
C PHE A 12 2.88 2.20 -3.94
N VAL A 13 3.98 2.85 -4.28
CA VAL A 13 4.06 4.29 -4.54
C VAL A 13 4.60 4.49 -5.95
N ASN A 14 3.85 5.18 -6.80
CA ASN A 14 4.19 5.42 -8.21
C ASN A 14 4.55 4.13 -8.98
N GLY A 15 3.82 3.04 -8.70
CA GLY A 15 3.99 1.73 -9.35
C GLY A 15 5.14 0.88 -8.81
N GLN A 16 5.88 1.34 -7.79
CA GLN A 16 6.97 0.59 -7.17
C GLN A 16 6.59 0.15 -5.76
N GLN A 17 7.05 -1.02 -5.33
CA GLN A 17 6.81 -1.52 -3.98
C GLN A 17 7.49 -0.61 -2.95
N ALA A 18 6.78 -0.29 -1.86
CA ALA A 18 7.20 0.64 -0.83
C ALA A 18 6.97 0.06 0.57
N ALA A 19 7.66 0.63 1.56
CA ALA A 19 7.44 0.33 2.98
C ALA A 19 6.30 1.18 3.56
N LEU A 20 5.74 0.77 4.70
CA LEU A 20 4.62 1.47 5.34
C LEU A 20 4.98 2.88 5.82
N ASP A 21 6.24 3.08 6.21
CA ASP A 21 6.80 4.34 6.68
C ASP A 21 7.33 5.24 5.55
N THR A 22 7.05 4.88 4.29
CA THR A 22 7.44 5.70 3.14
C THR A 22 6.76 7.07 3.21
N VAL A 23 7.57 8.13 3.26
CA VAL A 23 7.08 9.51 3.24
C VAL A 23 6.51 9.83 1.85
N LEU A 24 5.26 10.26 1.81
CA LEU A 24 4.56 10.65 0.59
C LEU A 24 4.75 12.14 0.28
N HIS A 25 4.77 12.45 -1.01
CA HIS A 25 4.82 13.81 -1.52
C HIS A 25 3.56 14.11 -2.34
N ASN A 26 3.25 15.41 -2.49
CA ASN A 26 2.12 15.83 -3.31
C ASN A 26 2.26 15.32 -4.76
N GLY A 27 1.23 14.62 -5.23
CA GLY A 27 1.19 14.04 -6.57
C GLY A 27 1.54 12.54 -6.62
N ASP A 28 1.97 11.93 -5.51
CA ASP A 28 2.24 10.50 -5.46
C ASP A 28 0.97 9.66 -5.62
N GLN A 29 1.05 8.61 -6.43
CA GLN A 29 0.00 7.61 -6.56
C GLN A 29 0.27 6.46 -5.60
N VAL A 30 -0.69 6.19 -4.71
CA VAL A 30 -0.58 5.14 -3.68
C VAL A 30 -1.55 4.01 -3.98
N GLY A 31 -1.02 2.79 -4.05
CA GLY A 31 -1.79 1.55 -4.12
C GLY A 31 -1.61 0.74 -2.84
N LEU A 32 -2.71 0.35 -2.21
CA LEU A 32 -2.70 -0.54 -1.05
C LEU A 32 -3.45 -1.81 -1.43
N ALA A 33 -2.79 -2.97 -1.28
CA ALA A 33 -3.41 -4.26 -1.54
C ALA A 33 -3.36 -5.15 -0.30
N PRO A 34 -4.51 -5.74 0.10
CA PRO A 34 -4.51 -6.79 1.10
C PRO A 34 -3.82 -8.05 0.55
N ALA A 35 -3.11 -8.81 1.39
CA ALA A 35 -2.58 -10.13 0.97
C ALA A 35 -3.66 -11.23 0.99
N VAL A 36 -4.85 -10.91 0.49
CA VAL A 36 -5.94 -11.88 0.27
C VAL A 36 -5.99 -12.34 -1.18
N GLY A 37 -4.99 -11.99 -2.00
CA GLY A 37 -4.81 -12.51 -3.36
C GLY A 37 -4.30 -13.95 -3.34
N GLY A 38 -5.22 -14.89 -3.11
CA GLY A 38 -4.94 -16.32 -3.05
C GLY A 38 -6.14 -17.18 -3.43
N MET A 39 -6.61 -16.99 -4.67
CA MET A 39 -7.13 -17.95 -5.69
C MET A 39 -7.87 -17.15 -6.77
#